data_AF-A0A537R781-F1
#
_entry.id   AF-A0A537R781-F1
#
_cell.length_a   1.000
_cell.length_b   1.000
_cell.length_c   1.000
_cell.angle_alpha   90.00
_cell.angle_beta   90.00
_cell.angle_gamma   90.00
#
_symmetry.space_group_name_H-M   'P 1'
#
loop_
_entity.id
_entity.type
_entity.pdbx_description
1 polymer ?
#
loop_
_entity_poly.entity_id
_entity_poly.type
_entity_poly.pdbx_seq_one_letter_code
_entity_poly.pdbx_strand_id
1 'polypeptide(L)' 'EFSNVFRRTRDAYLEHENAKAELKGLMPEDAKEAIGHGIRAKRSKSGAVSFDVLSLEVDRAQLQ' A
#
# COMPACT_ATOMS: atom_id res chain seq x y z
N GLU A 1 5.33 -26.07 9.23
CA GLU A 1 4.54 -25.40 8.17
C GLU A 1 4.81 -23.90 8.09
N PHE A 2 4.74 -23.15 9.19
CA PHE A 2 4.97 -21.69 9.19
C PHE A 2 6.39 -21.24 8.80
N SER A 3 7.43 -21.98 9.20
CA SER A 3 8.82 -21.68 8.81
C SER A 3 9.01 -21.68 7.29
N ASN A 4 8.33 -22.58 6.58
CA ASN A 4 8.37 -22.66 5.12
C ASN A 4 7.66 -21.49 4.47
N VAL A 5 6.51 -21.07 5.00
CA VAL A 5 5.79 -19.87 4.52
C VAL A 5 6.66 -18.63 4.73
N PHE A 6 7.19 -18.44 5.94
CA PHE A 6 8.04 -17.29 6.28
C PHE A 6 9.25 -17.19 5.35
N ARG A 7 9.95 -18.31 5.11
CA ARG A 7 11.08 -18.35 4.18
C ARG A 7 10.65 -18.01 2.75
N ARG A 8 9.52 -18.58 2.29
CA ARG A 8 9.01 -18.37 0.93
C ARG A 8 8.57 -16.93 0.68
N THR A 9 8.03 -16.24 1.68
CA THR A 9 7.50 -14.87 1.53
C THR A 9 8.53 -13.78 1.79
N ARG A 10 9.77 -14.13 2.21
CA ARG A 10 10.78 -13.15 2.61
C ARG A 10 11.13 -12.16 1.51
N ASP A 11 11.37 -12.64 0.28
CA ASP A 11 11.80 -11.76 -0.81
C ASP A 11 10.67 -10.82 -1.25
N ALA A 12 9.44 -11.33 -1.37
CA ALA A 12 8.25 -10.51 -1.64
C ALA A 12 8.00 -9.46 -0.54
N TYR A 13 8.25 -9.81 0.73
CA TYR A 13 8.15 -8.86 1.83
C TYR A 13 9.21 -7.76 1.74
N LEU A 14 10.45 -8.10 1.38
CA LEU A 14 11.52 -7.12 1.20
C LEU A 14 11.22 -6.16 0.04
N GLU A 15 10.76 -6.70 -1.09
CA GLU A 15 10.33 -5.88 -2.24
C GLU A 15 9.18 -4.93 -1.85
N HIS A 16 8.20 -5.44 -1.12
CA HIS A 16 7.10 -4.62 -0.60
C HIS A 16 7.58 -3.52 0.35
N GLU A 17 8.47 -3.81 1.29
CA GLU A 17 9.00 -2.79 2.21
C GLU A 17 9.83 -1.72 1.49
N ASN A 18 10.60 -2.10 0.46
CA ASN A 18 11.31 -1.16 -0.39
C ASN A 18 10.32 -0.25 -1.15
N ALA A 19 9.34 -0.82 -1.84
CA ALA A 19 8.33 -0.06 -2.58
C ALA A 19 7.54 0.90 -1.65
N LYS A 20 7.22 0.43 -0.44
CA LYS A 20 6.54 1.21 0.58
C LYS A 20 7.40 2.38 1.08
N ALA A 21 8.72 2.24 1.18
CA ALA A 21 9.61 3.34 1.53
C ALA A 21 9.62 4.42 0.44
N GLU A 22 9.74 4.02 -0.83
CA GLU A 22 9.68 4.95 -1.97
C GLU A 22 8.34 5.70 -2.02
N LEU A 23 7.22 4.99 -1.84
CA LEU A 23 5.89 5.61 -1.80
C LEU A 23 5.74 6.65 -0.68
N LYS A 24 6.37 6.44 0.47
CA LYS A 24 6.36 7.44 1.56
C LYS A 24 7.12 8.70 1.14
N GLY A 25 8.24 8.55 0.44
CA GLY A 25 9.04 9.68 -0.06
C GLY A 25 8.32 10.51 -1.13
N LEU A 26 7.37 9.90 -1.86
CA LEU A 26 6.54 10.61 -2.84
C LEU A 26 5.39 11.42 -2.21
N MET A 27 5.04 11.16 -0.96
CA MET A 27 3.93 11.86 -0.30
C MET A 27 4.37 13.26 0.15
N PRO A 28 3.72 14.35 -0.31
CA PRO A 28 4.06 15.70 0.13
C PRO A 28 3.94 15.87 1.65
N GLU A 29 4.81 16.67 2.25
CA GLU A 29 4.87 16.88 3.71
C GLU A 29 3.62 17.56 4.28
N ASP A 30 2.99 18.43 3.51
CA ASP A 30 1.77 19.16 3.85
C ASP A 30 0.48 18.40 3.51
N ALA A 31 0.60 17.30 2.75
CA ALA A 31 -0.54 16.45 2.39
C ALA A 31 -0.98 15.57 3.56
N LYS A 32 -2.28 15.59 3.86
CA LYS A 32 -2.91 14.62 4.78
C LYS A 32 -3.18 13.28 4.09
N GLU A 33 -3.38 13.30 2.77
CA GLU A 33 -3.63 12.12 1.96
C GLU A 33 -3.13 12.29 0.52
N ALA A 34 -2.86 11.18 -0.14
CA ALA A 34 -2.58 11.12 -1.58
C ALA A 34 -3.22 9.84 -2.15
N ILE A 35 -3.78 9.91 -3.35
CA ILE A 35 -4.45 8.79 -4.01
C ILE A 35 -3.91 8.64 -5.43
N GLY A 36 -3.63 7.40 -5.83
CA GLY A 36 -3.20 7.08 -7.19
C GLY A 36 -2.94 5.59 -7.35
N HIS A 37 -3.00 5.09 -8.59
CA HIS A 37 -2.64 3.69 -8.92
C HIS A 37 -3.33 2.62 -8.04
N GLY A 38 -4.58 2.88 -7.61
CA GLY A 38 -5.34 1.95 -6.76
C GLY A 38 -4.90 1.89 -5.30
N ILE A 39 -4.15 2.88 -4.81
CA ILE A 39 -3.77 2.99 -3.39
C ILE A 39 -4.09 4.38 -2.84
N ARG A 40 -4.32 4.44 -1.53
CA ARG A 40 -4.47 5.69 -0.75
C ARG A 40 -3.41 5.75 0.35
N ALA A 41 -2.58 6.78 0.32
CA ALA A 41 -1.67 7.13 1.40
C ALA A 41 -2.38 8.05 2.40
N LYS A 42 -2.17 7.84 3.71
CA LYS A 42 -2.69 8.67 4.79
C LYS A 42 -1.57 9.04 5.75
N ARG A 43 -1.44 10.33 6.08
CA ARG A 43 -0.49 10.84 7.08
C ARG A 43 -1.20 11.03 8.41
N SER A 44 -0.70 10.40 9.46
CA SER A 44 -1.21 10.56 10.82
C SER A 44 -0.84 11.93 11.39
N LYS A 45 -1.43 12.30 12.53
CA LYS A 45 -1.05 13.51 13.28
C LYS A 45 0.42 13.51 13.72
N SER A 46 1.03 12.33 13.91
CA SER A 46 2.45 12.18 14.26
C SER A 46 3.37 12.08 13.04
N GLY A 47 2.84 12.24 11.82
CA GLY A 47 3.60 12.19 10.57
C GLY A 47 3.80 10.78 10.00
N ALA A 48 3.28 9.74 10.65
CA ALA A 48 3.38 8.38 10.13
C ALA A 48 2.49 8.21 8.88
N VAL A 49 3.06 7.66 7.81
CA VAL A 49 2.33 7.39 6.56
C VAL A 49 1.95 5.91 6.47
N SER A 50 0.67 5.64 6.26
CA SER A 50 0.11 4.31 6.00
C SER A 50 -0.55 4.26 4.62
N PHE A 51 -0.69 3.05 4.07
CA PHE A 51 -1.29 2.82 2.76
C PHE A 51 -2.45 1.85 2.85
N ASP A 52 -3.56 2.20 2.20
CA ASP A 52 -4.70 1.31 1.97
C ASP A 52 -4.76 0.99 0.48
N VAL A 53 -4.88 -0.29 0.12
CA VAL A 53 -5.21 -0.69 -1.24
C VAL A 53 -6.67 -0.35 -1.47
N LEU A 54 -6.94 0.51 -2.44
CA LEU A 54 -8.28 0.76 -2.92
C LEU A 54 -8.64 -0.43 -3.81
N SER A 55 -9.50 -1.32 -3.31
CA SER A 55 -10.15 -2.29 -4.17
C SER A 55 -10.85 -1.51 -5.29
N LEU A 56 -10.36 -1.66 -6.52
CA LEU A 56 -11.23 -1.48 -7.68
C LEU A 56 -12.26 -2.60 -7.56
N GLU A 57 -13.33 -2.37 -6.80
CA GLU A 57 -14.61 -2.91 -7.21
C GLU A 57 -14.89 -2.26 -8.57
N VAL A 58 -14.27 -2.81 -9.63
CA VAL A 58 -14.87 -2.78 -10.94
C VAL A 58 -16.20 -3.45 -10.70
N ASP A 59 -17.20 -2.61 -10.60
CA ASP A 59 -18.61 -2.90 -10.60
C ASP A 59 -18.90 -4.13 -11.50
N ARG A 60 -18.89 -5.33 -10.90
CA ARG A 60 -19.42 -6.54 -11.54
C ARG A 60 -20.97 -6.52 -11.47
N ALA A 61 -21.61 -5.35 -11.54
CA ALA A 61 -23.05 -5.19 -11.64
C ALA A 61 -23.51 -4.58 -12.99
N GLN A 62 -22.68 -4.68 -14.03
CA GLN A 62 -23.07 -4.42 -15.42
C GLN A 62 -22.56 -5.52 -16.38
N LEU A 63 -22.84 -6.79 -16.08
CA LEU A 63 -23.06 -7.79 -17.13
C LEU A 63 -24.53 -8.18 -17.06
N GLN A 64 -25.26 -7.65 -18.04
CA GLN A 64 -26.67 -7.90 -18.36
C GLN A 64 -27.03 -9.39 -18.35
#